data_AF-A0A2U1CW36-F1
#
_entry.id   AF-A0A2U1CW36-F1
#
_cell.length_a   1.000
_cell.length_b   1.000
_cell.length_c   1.000
_cell.angle_alpha   90.00
_cell.angle_beta   90.00
_cell.angle_gamma   90.00
#
_symmetry.space_group_name_H-M   'P 1'
#
loop_
_entity.id
_entity.type
_entity.pdbx_description
1 polymer ?
#
loop_
_entity_poly.entity_id
_entity_poly.type
_entity_poly.pdbx_seq_one_letter_code
_entity_poly.pdbx_strand_id
1 'polypeptide(L)'
;MNQTDIAIVGGGLAGVGLAEQLHRQGVDYQLFEARDRLGGRIESKAYDGARFDLGPAWFWHVQPRLTAACERFGIDVFEQFSDGELLFEDSGRQVHRGLGFASLVSASLAQLGRLFGSRAEKPVKTVIRDWATEPDTATDADQGFGMEHPSTEITGRIQSIWHGQVLFGASEMAPQFGGYMEGALEQAQRVAQHVLGETANLRSTLLAGSPDSPHQP
;
A
#
# COMPACT_ATOMS: atom_id res chain seq x y z
N MET A 1 26.06 -6.46 15.79
CA MET A 1 24.64 -6.20 15.47
C MET A 1 23.99 -5.71 16.75
N ASN A 2 23.17 -4.67 16.70
CA ASN A 2 22.37 -4.30 17.88
C ASN A 2 21.36 -5.44 18.14
N GLN A 3 21.20 -5.82 19.40
CA GLN A 3 20.27 -6.85 19.81
C GLN A 3 18.91 -6.19 20.04
N THR A 4 17.88 -6.64 19.33
CA THR A 4 16.51 -6.12 19.43
C THR A 4 15.54 -7.29 19.42
N ASP A 5 14.39 -7.13 20.06
CA ASP A 5 13.34 -8.15 20.09
C ASP A 5 12.38 -8.07 18.89
N ILE A 6 12.44 -6.97 18.13
CA ILE A 6 11.50 -6.68 17.03
C ILE A 6 12.24 -6.55 15.70
N ALA A 7 11.97 -7.50 14.80
CA ALA A 7 12.41 -7.44 13.40
C ALA A 7 11.21 -7.11 12.49
N ILE A 8 11.32 -6.04 11.71
CA ILE A 8 10.38 -5.65 10.67
C ILE A 8 10.96 -6.11 9.32
N VAL A 9 10.26 -7.02 8.64
CA VAL A 9 10.68 -7.51 7.32
C VAL A 9 9.84 -6.85 6.23
N GLY A 10 10.47 -5.98 5.43
CA GLY A 10 9.88 -5.22 4.34
C GLY A 10 9.77 -3.72 4.65
N GLY A 11 10.45 -2.90 3.85
CA GLY A 11 10.45 -1.44 3.88
C GLY A 11 9.36 -0.78 3.01
N GLY A 12 8.23 -1.46 2.83
CA GLY A 12 7.03 -0.88 2.20
C GLY A 12 6.28 0.08 3.15
N LEU A 13 5.20 0.69 2.68
CA LEU A 13 4.41 1.64 3.47
C LEU A 13 3.97 1.09 4.84
N ALA A 14 3.57 -0.18 4.91
CA ALA A 14 3.17 -0.80 6.16
C ALA A 14 4.36 -0.99 7.13
N GLY A 15 5.52 -1.44 6.63
CA GLY A 15 6.71 -1.65 7.45
C GLY A 15 7.33 -0.33 7.93
N VAL A 16 7.42 0.68 7.06
CA VAL A 16 7.88 2.02 7.44
C VAL A 16 6.85 2.70 8.36
N GLY A 17 5.56 2.49 8.14
CA GLY A 17 4.50 2.96 9.03
C GLY A 17 4.54 2.31 10.41
N LEU A 18 4.94 1.04 10.51
CA LEU A 18 5.14 0.34 11.79
C LEU A 18 6.39 0.88 12.48
N ALA A 19 7.50 1.01 11.75
CA ALA A 19 8.75 1.57 12.23
C ALA A 19 8.57 2.99 12.80
N GLU A 20 7.80 3.86 12.12
CA GLU A 20 7.47 5.21 12.60
C GLU A 20 6.72 5.17 13.93
N GLN A 21 5.74 4.27 14.07
CA GLN A 21 4.96 4.16 15.29
C GLN A 21 5.77 3.62 16.46
N LEU A 22 6.57 2.57 16.25
CA LEU A 22 7.47 2.04 17.28
C LEU A 22 8.52 3.08 17.69
N HIS A 23 9.09 3.79 16.72
CA HIS A 23 10.05 4.86 16.97
C HIS A 23 9.46 5.97 17.85
N ARG A 24 8.23 6.42 17.55
CA ARG A 24 7.52 7.43 18.35
C ARG A 24 7.21 6.99 19.77
N GLN A 25 7.13 5.69 20.02
CA GLN A 25 6.92 5.11 21.35
C GLN A 25 8.24 4.73 22.04
N GLY A 26 9.39 5.03 21.43
CA GLY A 26 10.70 4.70 21.98
C GLY A 26 10.97 3.19 22.06
N VAL A 27 10.32 2.39 21.21
CA VAL A 27 10.55 0.95 21.10
C VAL A 27 11.61 0.70 20.04
N ASP A 28 12.65 -0.06 20.39
CA ASP A 28 13.73 -0.42 19.49
C ASP A 28 13.29 -1.49 18.48
N TYR A 29 13.83 -1.42 17.26
CA TYR A 29 13.53 -2.37 16.19
C TYR A 29 14.65 -2.41 15.15
N GLN A 30 14.66 -3.47 14.35
CA GLN A 30 15.46 -3.56 13.12
C GLN A 30 14.54 -3.73 11.91
N LEU A 31 14.72 -2.88 10.88
CA LEU A 31 13.99 -2.98 9.62
C LEU A 31 14.90 -3.55 8.54
N PHE A 32 14.43 -4.59 7.86
CA PHE A 32 15.12 -5.26 6.76
C PHE A 32 14.35 -5.04 5.46
N GLU A 33 14.97 -4.41 4.46
CA GLU A 33 14.43 -4.25 3.11
C GLU A 33 15.35 -4.95 2.12
N ALA A 34 14.77 -5.67 1.15
CA ALA A 34 15.51 -6.43 0.17
C ALA A 34 16.09 -5.55 -0.95
N ARG A 35 15.44 -4.41 -1.24
CA ARG A 35 15.90 -3.42 -2.22
C ARG A 35 16.85 -2.41 -1.60
N ASP A 36 17.51 -1.65 -2.47
CA ASP A 36 18.31 -0.48 -2.12
C ASP A 36 17.46 0.77 -1.78
N ARG A 37 16.13 0.64 -1.78
CA ARG A 37 15.19 1.72 -1.49
C ARG A 37 14.01 1.24 -0.64
N LEU A 38 13.48 2.16 0.17
CA LEU A 38 12.19 2.01 0.82
C LEU A 38 11.03 2.28 -0.17
N GLY A 39 9.80 2.06 0.30
CA GLY A 39 8.55 2.37 -0.42
C GLY A 39 7.84 1.13 -0.95
N GLY A 40 8.56 0.02 -1.16
CA GLY A 40 8.00 -1.20 -1.71
C GLY A 40 7.36 -0.96 -3.08
N ARG A 41 6.02 -1.11 -3.15
CA ARG A 41 5.23 -0.84 -4.37
C ARG A 41 5.09 0.65 -4.69
N ILE A 42 5.37 1.55 -3.74
CA ILE A 42 5.39 3.00 -3.98
C ILE A 42 6.77 3.38 -4.50
N GLU A 43 6.81 3.98 -5.68
CA GLU A 43 8.04 4.43 -6.34
C GLU A 43 7.74 5.62 -7.25
N SER A 44 8.55 6.67 -7.13
CA SER A 44 8.55 7.78 -8.07
C SER A 44 9.92 7.85 -8.75
N LYS A 45 9.94 7.92 -10.10
CA LYS A 45 11.18 8.08 -10.87
C LYS A 45 11.24 9.45 -11.53
N ALA A 46 12.42 10.06 -11.48
CA ALA A 46 12.72 11.26 -12.24
C ALA A 46 13.15 10.89 -13.67
N TYR A 47 12.60 11.57 -14.65
CA TYR A 47 12.98 11.45 -16.06
C TYR A 47 12.74 12.77 -16.77
N ASP A 48 13.79 13.29 -17.42
CA ASP A 48 13.75 14.52 -18.24
C ASP A 48 13.09 15.73 -17.55
N GLY A 49 13.52 16.01 -16.31
CA GLY A 49 12.99 17.13 -15.51
C GLY A 49 11.60 16.91 -14.90
N ALA A 50 10.94 15.79 -15.20
CA ALA A 50 9.65 15.39 -14.63
C ALA A 50 9.80 14.22 -13.64
N ARG A 51 8.76 13.97 -12.84
CA ARG A 51 8.65 12.78 -11.98
C ARG A 51 7.40 11.98 -12.34
N PHE A 52 7.53 10.66 -12.28
CA PHE A 52 6.47 9.70 -12.61
C PHE A 52 6.32 8.71 -11.47
N ASP A 53 5.09 8.51 -11.01
CA ASP A 53 4.76 7.43 -10.08
C ASP A 53 4.65 6.12 -10.87
N LEU A 54 5.42 5.12 -10.44
CA LEU A 54 5.41 3.75 -10.97
C LEU A 54 4.63 2.79 -10.06
N GLY A 55 4.02 3.35 -9.01
CA GLY A 55 3.24 2.67 -8.00
C GLY A 55 1.86 3.31 -7.83
N PRO A 56 1.17 3.06 -6.70
CA PRO A 56 -0.08 3.73 -6.41
C PRO A 56 0.15 5.24 -6.27
N ALA A 57 -0.65 6.03 -6.98
CA ALA A 57 -0.54 7.50 -7.05
C ALA A 57 -1.78 8.23 -6.51
N TRP A 58 -2.88 7.51 -6.26
CA TRP A 58 -4.16 8.09 -5.86
C TRP A 58 -4.60 7.64 -4.48
N PHE A 59 -5.29 8.55 -3.81
CA PHE A 59 -6.07 8.27 -2.61
C PHE A 59 -7.28 9.19 -2.55
N TRP A 60 -8.21 8.88 -1.65
CA TRP A 60 -9.45 9.65 -1.48
C TRP A 60 -9.49 10.31 -0.10
N HIS A 61 -10.11 11.48 0.01
CA HIS A 61 -10.20 12.23 1.27
C HIS A 61 -10.86 11.46 2.43
N VAL A 62 -11.64 10.41 2.12
CA VAL A 62 -12.23 9.49 3.09
C VAL A 62 -11.22 8.57 3.78
N GLN A 63 -9.94 8.62 3.41
CA GLN A 63 -8.86 7.78 3.96
C GLN A 63 -8.09 8.56 5.05
N PRO A 64 -8.46 8.41 6.34
CA PRO A 64 -7.99 9.29 7.40
C PRO A 64 -6.49 9.12 7.72
N ARG A 65 -5.94 7.91 7.65
CA ARG A 65 -4.55 7.65 8.06
C ARG A 65 -3.59 8.23 7.05
N LEU A 66 -3.91 8.11 5.77
CA LEU A 66 -3.10 8.66 4.69
C LEU A 66 -3.18 10.19 4.66
N THR A 67 -4.36 10.78 4.85
CA THR A 67 -4.52 12.23 5.03
C THR A 67 -3.67 12.73 6.20
N ALA A 68 -3.77 12.09 7.36
CA ALA A 68 -2.97 12.46 8.53
C ALA A 68 -1.46 12.25 8.33
N ALA A 69 -1.05 11.27 7.51
CA ALA A 69 0.34 11.06 7.14
C ALA A 69 0.84 12.19 6.22
N CYS A 70 0.06 12.60 5.22
CA CYS A 70 0.42 13.71 4.33
C CYS A 70 0.59 15.01 5.13
N GLU A 71 -0.36 15.33 6.00
CA GLU A 71 -0.28 16.50 6.89
C GLU A 71 0.96 16.44 7.80
N ARG A 72 1.20 15.29 8.44
CA ARG A 72 2.33 15.09 9.37
C ARG A 72 3.69 15.25 8.69
N PHE A 73 3.81 14.85 7.43
CA PHE A 73 5.06 14.92 6.67
C PHE A 73 5.15 16.14 5.76
N GLY A 74 4.14 17.03 5.77
CA GLY A 74 4.10 18.20 4.89
C GLY A 74 4.08 17.82 3.40
N ILE A 75 3.40 16.73 3.05
CA ILE A 75 3.24 16.29 1.67
C ILE A 75 2.05 17.03 1.07
N ASP A 76 2.31 17.83 0.04
CA ASP A 76 1.27 18.52 -0.71
C ASP A 76 0.39 17.52 -1.46
N VAL A 77 -0.92 17.71 -1.34
CA VAL A 77 -1.94 16.93 -2.04
C VAL A 77 -2.67 17.87 -2.98
N PHE A 78 -2.84 17.45 -4.23
CA PHE A 78 -3.59 18.19 -5.22
C PHE A 78 -4.69 17.29 -5.79
N GLU A 79 -5.81 17.90 -6.15
CA GLU A 79 -6.88 17.18 -6.82
C GLU A 79 -6.44 16.79 -8.22
N GLN A 80 -6.67 15.53 -8.59
CA GLN A 80 -6.54 15.14 -9.98
C GLN A 80 -7.62 15.88 -10.77
N PHE A 81 -7.18 16.78 -11.64
CA PHE A 81 -8.10 17.49 -12.52
C PHE A 81 -8.77 16.50 -13.48
N SER A 82 -10.05 16.23 -13.24
CA SER A 82 -10.88 15.32 -14.06
C SER A 82 -12.01 16.03 -14.79
N ASP A 83 -12.09 17.37 -14.67
CA ASP A 83 -13.11 18.18 -15.32
C ASP A 83 -12.70 18.60 -16.73
N GLY A 84 -13.62 18.54 -17.68
CA GLY A 84 -13.41 18.98 -19.06
C GLY A 84 -13.17 17.84 -20.07
N GLU A 85 -12.82 18.23 -21.29
CA GLU A 85 -12.61 17.28 -22.39
C GLU A 85 -11.27 16.56 -22.25
N LEU A 86 -11.30 15.23 -22.23
CA LEU A 86 -10.08 14.43 -22.25
C LEU A 86 -9.26 14.75 -23.50
N LEU A 87 -7.99 15.13 -23.26
CA LEU A 87 -7.00 15.48 -24.27
C LEU A 87 -5.94 14.37 -24.35
N PHE A 88 -5.64 13.89 -25.55
CA PHE A 88 -4.45 13.06 -25.76
C PHE A 88 -3.68 13.51 -27.00
N GLU A 89 -2.35 13.44 -26.93
CA GLU A 89 -1.46 13.69 -28.04
C GLU A 89 -0.96 12.36 -28.62
N ASP A 90 -1.17 12.17 -29.91
CA ASP A 90 -0.70 10.99 -30.61
C ASP A 90 0.80 11.06 -30.98
N SER A 91 1.33 9.97 -31.56
CA SER A 91 2.72 9.89 -32.03
C SER A 91 3.07 10.90 -33.12
N GLY A 92 2.06 11.41 -33.84
CA GLY A 92 2.18 12.45 -34.86
C GLY A 92 2.11 13.87 -34.30
N ARG A 93 2.06 14.04 -32.96
CA ARG A 93 1.87 15.31 -32.26
C ARG A 93 0.52 15.98 -32.56
N GLN A 94 -0.49 15.20 -32.97
CA GLN A 94 -1.86 15.72 -33.07
C GLN A 94 -2.56 15.62 -31.72
N VAL A 95 -3.21 16.70 -31.32
CA VAL A 95 -3.96 16.82 -30.07
C VAL A 95 -5.43 16.54 -30.35
N HIS A 96 -5.97 15.49 -29.70
CA HIS A 96 -7.37 15.08 -29.79
C HIS A 96 -8.14 15.53 -28.54
N ARG A 97 -9.41 15.95 -28.67
CA ARG A 97 -10.25 16.46 -27.56
C ARG A 97 -11.63 15.80 -27.54
N GLY A 98 -12.18 15.55 -26.35
CA GLY A 98 -13.62 15.32 -26.17
C GLY A 98 -14.14 13.95 -26.60
N LEU A 99 -13.28 12.93 -26.71
CA LEU A 99 -13.62 11.63 -27.30
C LEU A 99 -14.06 10.53 -26.29
N GLY A 100 -14.22 10.84 -25.00
CA GLY A 100 -14.62 9.85 -23.98
C GLY A 100 -13.69 8.62 -23.94
N PHE A 101 -14.20 7.43 -23.59
CA PHE A 101 -13.42 6.17 -23.55
C PHE A 101 -12.70 5.82 -24.87
N ALA A 102 -13.14 6.37 -26.02
CA ALA A 102 -12.45 6.17 -27.30
C ALA A 102 -11.03 6.79 -27.33
N SER A 103 -10.77 7.76 -26.46
CA SER A 103 -9.45 8.37 -26.27
C SER A 103 -8.42 7.45 -25.61
N LEU A 104 -8.89 6.48 -24.80
CA LEU A 104 -8.00 5.61 -24.02
C LEU A 104 -7.22 4.67 -24.94
N VAL A 105 -7.86 4.17 -26.00
CA VAL A 105 -7.20 3.39 -27.05
C VAL A 105 -6.10 4.20 -27.71
N SER A 106 -6.45 5.36 -28.25
CA SER A 106 -5.52 6.16 -29.03
C SER A 106 -4.36 6.72 -28.19
N ALA A 107 -4.64 7.13 -26.95
CA ALA A 107 -3.61 7.52 -25.97
C ALA A 107 -2.67 6.36 -25.64
N SER A 108 -3.22 5.16 -25.42
CA SER A 108 -2.44 3.95 -25.16
C SER A 108 -1.58 3.58 -26.36
N LEU A 109 -2.11 3.61 -27.59
CA LEU A 109 -1.36 3.29 -28.81
C LEU A 109 -0.25 4.30 -29.08
N ALA A 110 -0.50 5.60 -28.84
CA ALA A 110 0.52 6.63 -28.94
C ALA A 110 1.64 6.43 -27.91
N GLN A 111 1.30 6.09 -26.67
CA GLN A 111 2.28 5.76 -25.64
C GLN A 111 3.10 4.52 -26.01
N LEU A 112 2.46 3.46 -26.50
CA LEU A 112 3.13 2.27 -27.00
C LEU A 112 4.03 2.59 -28.19
N GLY A 113 3.62 3.49 -29.09
CA GLY A 113 4.44 4.01 -30.19
C GLY A 113 5.72 4.71 -29.71
N ARG A 114 5.61 5.56 -28.69
CA ARG A 114 6.77 6.23 -28.06
C ARG A 114 7.73 5.24 -27.41
N LEU A 115 7.21 4.21 -26.76
CA LEU A 115 8.01 3.23 -26.01
C LEU A 115 8.62 2.13 -26.89
N PHE A 116 7.89 1.68 -27.91
CA PHE A 116 8.21 0.46 -28.66
C PHE A 116 8.28 0.66 -30.19
N GLY A 117 8.13 1.90 -30.66
CA GLY A 117 8.23 2.30 -32.07
C GLY A 117 6.92 2.21 -32.84
N SER A 118 6.91 2.78 -34.06
CA SER A 118 5.72 3.02 -34.89
C SER A 118 4.90 1.79 -35.25
N ARG A 119 5.45 0.57 -35.10
CA ARG A 119 4.69 -0.67 -35.28
C ARG A 119 3.66 -0.88 -34.16
N ALA A 120 3.95 -0.41 -32.95
CA ALA A 120 3.07 -0.57 -31.79
C ALA A 120 1.81 0.33 -31.87
N GLU A 121 1.82 1.35 -32.72
CA GLU A 121 0.66 2.21 -33.01
C GLU A 121 -0.36 1.55 -33.93
N LYS A 122 0.01 0.44 -34.59
CA LYS A 122 -0.79 -0.27 -35.60
C LYS A 122 -1.11 -1.69 -35.12
N PRO A 123 -1.91 -1.86 -34.06
CA PRO A 123 -2.29 -3.17 -33.56
C PRO A 123 -3.17 -3.89 -34.58
N VAL A 124 -3.10 -5.23 -34.61
CA VAL A 124 -4.03 -6.05 -35.41
C VAL A 124 -5.46 -5.91 -34.91
N LYS A 125 -5.64 -5.68 -33.59
CA LYS A 125 -6.93 -5.47 -32.93
C LYS A 125 -6.72 -4.71 -31.62
N THR A 126 -7.63 -3.80 -31.31
CA THR A 126 -7.72 -3.17 -29.98
C THR A 126 -9.03 -3.56 -29.31
N VAL A 127 -8.96 -3.97 -28.05
CA VAL A 127 -10.13 -4.28 -27.23
C VAL A 127 -9.96 -3.55 -25.91
N ILE A 128 -10.90 -2.66 -25.58
CA ILE A 128 -11.08 -2.19 -24.21
C ILE A 128 -12.05 -3.17 -23.57
N ARG A 129 -11.61 -3.81 -22.49
CA ARG A 129 -12.45 -4.71 -21.71
C ARG A 129 -12.51 -4.21 -20.28
N ASP A 130 -13.72 -4.03 -19.77
CA ASP A 130 -13.94 -3.96 -18.34
C ASP A 130 -13.96 -5.39 -17.80
N TRP A 131 -12.95 -5.72 -17.01
CA TRP A 131 -12.79 -7.07 -16.46
C TRP A 131 -13.86 -7.40 -15.43
N ALA A 132 -14.46 -6.37 -14.80
CA ALA A 132 -15.54 -6.57 -13.85
C ALA A 132 -16.82 -7.08 -14.51
N THR A 133 -16.95 -7.01 -15.84
CA THR A 133 -18.17 -7.42 -16.57
C THR A 133 -17.94 -8.56 -17.57
N GLU A 134 -16.73 -9.14 -17.58
CA GLU A 134 -16.37 -10.20 -18.51
C GLU A 134 -16.76 -11.59 -17.93
N PRO A 135 -17.61 -12.39 -18.60
CA PRO A 135 -18.15 -13.64 -18.04
C PRO A 135 -17.15 -14.75 -17.67
N ASP A 136 -15.99 -14.78 -18.32
CA ASP A 136 -14.91 -15.74 -18.09
C ASP A 136 -13.94 -15.28 -16.99
N THR A 137 -13.94 -13.98 -16.62
CA THR A 137 -13.09 -13.43 -15.55
C THR A 137 -13.83 -12.88 -14.34
N ALA A 138 -15.12 -12.59 -14.47
CA ALA A 138 -15.99 -12.08 -13.41
C ALA A 138 -17.24 -12.97 -13.30
N THR A 139 -17.61 -13.24 -12.06
CA THR A 139 -18.78 -14.01 -11.66
C THR A 139 -19.90 -13.08 -11.23
N ASP A 140 -21.12 -13.61 -11.08
CA ASP A 140 -22.24 -12.86 -10.51
C ASP A 140 -21.93 -12.30 -9.09
N ALA A 141 -20.99 -12.92 -8.38
CA ALA A 141 -20.52 -12.43 -7.07
C ALA A 141 -19.69 -11.15 -7.18
N ASP A 142 -18.94 -10.96 -8.27
CA ASP A 142 -18.12 -9.76 -8.50
C ASP A 142 -18.97 -8.52 -8.80
N GLN A 143 -20.21 -8.71 -9.28
CA GLN A 143 -21.19 -7.63 -9.49
C GLN A 143 -21.83 -7.14 -8.19
N GLY A 144 -21.78 -7.97 -7.13
CA GLY A 144 -22.47 -7.75 -5.87
C GLY A 144 -21.61 -7.12 -4.78
N PHE A 145 -20.30 -6.98 -5.00
CA PHE A 145 -19.43 -6.32 -4.04
C PHE A 145 -19.78 -4.84 -3.94
N GLY A 146 -20.07 -4.37 -2.72
CA GLY A 146 -19.88 -2.95 -2.40
C GLY A 146 -18.41 -2.56 -2.62
N MET A 147 -18.06 -1.30 -2.41
CA MET A 147 -16.67 -0.81 -2.42
C MET A 147 -15.79 -1.42 -1.29
N GLU A 148 -16.10 -2.64 -0.84
CA GLU A 148 -15.46 -3.35 0.26
C GLU A 148 -14.63 -4.50 -0.31
N HIS A 149 -13.36 -4.53 0.06
CA HIS A 149 -12.48 -5.65 -0.29
C HIS A 149 -12.77 -6.85 0.61
N PRO A 150 -12.63 -8.10 0.12
CA PRO A 150 -12.82 -9.28 0.95
C PRO A 150 -11.93 -9.22 2.20
N SER A 151 -12.52 -9.26 3.40
CA SER A 151 -11.76 -9.22 4.64
C SER A 151 -12.24 -10.26 5.67
N THR A 152 -11.26 -10.72 6.46
CA THR A 152 -11.29 -11.16 7.89
C THR A 152 -10.79 -12.58 8.22
N GLU A 153 -11.19 -13.66 7.53
CA GLU A 153 -10.87 -15.02 8.04
C GLU A 153 -9.41 -15.45 7.93
N ILE A 154 -8.70 -15.03 6.87
CA ILE A 154 -7.29 -15.41 6.65
C ILE A 154 -6.38 -14.76 7.70
N THR A 155 -6.69 -13.52 8.09
CA THR A 155 -5.85 -12.71 9.00
C THR A 155 -5.77 -13.31 10.41
N GLY A 156 -6.89 -13.76 10.97
CA GLY A 156 -6.91 -14.35 12.32
C GLY A 156 -6.16 -15.68 12.42
N ARG A 157 -6.23 -16.52 11.37
CA ARG A 157 -5.55 -17.83 11.34
C ARG A 157 -4.06 -17.73 11.09
N ILE A 158 -3.61 -16.74 10.32
CA ILE A 158 -2.20 -16.54 9.99
C ILE A 158 -1.44 -15.85 11.14
N GLN A 159 -2.10 -15.01 11.94
CA GLN A 159 -1.45 -14.32 13.07
C GLN A 159 -1.13 -15.24 14.26
N SER A 160 -1.73 -16.42 14.35
CA SER A 160 -1.43 -17.40 15.42
C SER A 160 -0.30 -18.37 15.08
N ILE A 161 0.26 -18.30 13.87
CA ILE A 161 1.42 -19.12 13.49
C ILE A 161 2.60 -18.68 14.36
N TRP A 162 3.44 -19.62 14.79
CA TRP A 162 4.61 -19.35 15.65
C TRP A 162 4.26 -18.71 17.00
N HIS A 163 3.12 -19.08 17.61
CA HIS A 163 2.72 -18.60 18.94
C HIS A 163 2.64 -17.06 19.03
N GLY A 164 2.25 -16.38 17.95
CA GLY A 164 2.13 -14.92 17.92
C GLY A 164 3.45 -14.17 17.69
N GLN A 165 4.57 -14.87 17.55
CA GLN A 165 5.87 -14.23 17.28
C GLN A 165 5.99 -13.68 15.86
N VAL A 166 5.14 -14.13 14.94
CA VAL A 166 5.11 -13.65 13.55
C VAL A 166 3.81 -12.90 13.30
N LEU A 167 3.94 -11.60 13.09
CA LEU A 167 2.82 -10.71 12.79
C LEU A 167 2.89 -10.28 11.31
N PHE A 168 1.75 -10.36 10.62
CA PHE A 168 1.64 -9.95 9.23
C PHE A 168 1.04 -8.56 9.14
N GLY A 169 1.77 -7.63 8.53
CA GLY A 169 1.37 -6.24 8.32
C GLY A 169 1.31 -5.88 6.83
N ALA A 170 0.47 -6.54 6.05
CA ALA A 170 0.27 -6.22 4.62
C ALA A 170 -1.08 -5.54 4.41
N SER A 171 -1.19 -4.62 3.45
CA SER A 171 -2.44 -3.88 3.15
C SER A 171 -3.65 -4.78 2.93
N GLU A 172 -3.46 -5.96 2.35
CA GLU A 172 -4.46 -6.98 2.04
C GLU A 172 -5.07 -7.58 3.31
N MET A 173 -4.41 -7.42 4.46
CA MET A 173 -4.88 -7.88 5.77
C MET A 173 -5.73 -6.83 6.50
N ALA A 174 -5.88 -5.63 5.90
CA ALA A 174 -6.66 -4.52 6.46
C ALA A 174 -8.17 -4.79 6.42
N PRO A 175 -8.87 -4.71 7.58
CA PRO A 175 -10.32 -4.90 7.64
C PRO A 175 -11.12 -3.96 6.74
N GLN A 176 -10.71 -2.68 6.64
CA GLN A 176 -11.50 -1.65 5.97
C GLN A 176 -10.92 -1.29 4.59
N PHE A 177 -9.60 -1.22 4.47
CA PHE A 177 -8.94 -0.69 3.28
C PHE A 177 -7.98 -1.70 2.63
N GLY A 178 -8.42 -2.97 2.55
CA GLY A 178 -7.71 -4.05 1.85
C GLY A 178 -7.13 -3.61 0.51
N GLY A 179 -5.82 -3.79 0.30
CA GLY A 179 -5.16 -3.47 -0.97
C GLY A 179 -4.85 -1.97 -1.22
N TYR A 180 -5.28 -1.05 -0.36
CA TYR A 180 -4.96 0.38 -0.47
C TYR A 180 -3.75 0.79 0.38
N MET A 181 -3.19 1.98 0.09
CA MET A 181 -2.21 2.65 0.95
C MET A 181 -2.77 2.89 2.37
N GLU A 182 -4.05 3.25 2.49
CA GLU A 182 -4.74 3.38 3.77
C GLU A 182 -4.74 2.07 4.58
N GLY A 183 -4.93 0.92 3.91
CA GLY A 183 -4.88 -0.39 4.56
C GLY A 183 -3.49 -0.76 5.04
N ALA A 184 -2.44 -0.36 4.33
CA ALA A 184 -1.07 -0.54 4.79
C ALA A 184 -0.83 0.22 6.11
N LEU A 185 -1.31 1.46 6.22
CA LEU A 185 -1.22 2.26 7.44
C LEU A 185 -2.13 1.72 8.56
N GLU A 186 -3.31 1.22 8.24
CA GLU A 186 -4.19 0.55 9.20
C GLU A 186 -3.50 -0.67 9.81
N GLN A 187 -2.88 -1.51 8.99
CA GLN A 187 -2.18 -2.71 9.48
C GLN A 187 -0.94 -2.36 10.28
N ALA A 188 -0.18 -1.34 9.86
CA ALA A 188 0.91 -0.82 10.67
C ALA A 188 0.44 -0.43 12.09
N GLN A 189 -0.69 0.28 12.20
CA GLN A 189 -1.27 0.67 13.49
C GLN A 189 -1.69 -0.52 14.34
N ARG A 190 -2.34 -1.51 13.74
CA ARG A 190 -2.82 -2.71 14.45
C ARG A 190 -1.65 -3.55 14.97
N VAL A 191 -0.61 -3.74 14.15
CA VAL A 191 0.60 -4.45 14.57
C VAL A 191 1.33 -3.68 15.67
N ALA A 192 1.46 -2.36 15.55
CA ALA A 192 2.06 -1.53 16.59
C ALA A 192 1.31 -1.67 17.92
N GLN A 193 -0.03 -1.57 17.91
CA GLN A 193 -0.85 -1.74 19.11
C GLN A 193 -0.67 -3.11 19.76
N HIS A 194 -0.58 -4.18 18.96
CA HIS A 194 -0.33 -5.53 19.46
C HIS A 194 1.03 -5.62 20.16
N VAL A 195 2.10 -5.19 19.48
CA VAL A 195 3.48 -5.21 20.01
C VAL A 195 3.60 -4.35 21.29
N LEU A 196 2.98 -3.18 21.32
CA LEU A 196 3.00 -2.29 22.48
C LEU A 196 2.20 -2.87 23.65
N GLY A 197 1.08 -3.54 23.38
CA GLY A 197 0.29 -4.26 24.39
C GLY A 197 1.08 -5.40 25.03
N GLU A 198 1.80 -6.19 24.23
CA GLU A 198 2.67 -7.24 24.74
C GLU A 198 3.88 -6.68 25.51
N THR A 199 4.51 -5.61 25.01
CA THR A 199 5.64 -4.95 25.69
C THR A 199 5.22 -4.42 27.06
N ALA A 200 4.02 -3.85 27.17
CA ALA A 200 3.47 -3.40 28.45
C ALA A 200 3.25 -4.58 29.42
N ASN A 201 2.76 -5.72 28.92
CA ASN A 201 2.55 -6.93 29.71
C ASN A 201 3.87 -7.59 30.15
N LEU A 202 4.89 -7.60 29.30
CA LEU A 202 6.23 -8.09 29.67
C LEU A 202 6.87 -7.21 30.74
N ARG A 203 6.79 -5.88 30.58
CA ARG A 203 7.29 -4.93 31.58
C ARG A 203 6.56 -5.06 32.91
N SER A 204 5.23 -5.19 32.91
CA SER A 204 4.46 -5.38 34.14
C SER A 204 4.78 -6.71 34.83
N THR A 205 4.98 -7.79 34.06
CA THR A 205 5.39 -9.10 34.58
C THR A 205 6.81 -9.07 35.17
N LEU A 206 7.75 -8.40 34.51
CA LEU A 206 9.12 -8.20 35.01
C LEU A 206 9.16 -7.32 36.26
N LEU A 207 8.30 -6.30 36.35
CA LEU A 207 8.17 -5.45 37.53
C LEU A 207 7.41 -6.12 38.69
N ALA A 208 6.56 -7.12 38.41
CA ALA A 208 5.75 -7.83 39.39
C ALA A 208 6.45 -9.08 39.99
N GLY A 209 7.69 -9.41 39.60
CA GLY A 209 8.32 -10.69 39.96
C GLY A 209 9.80 -10.63 40.36
N SER A 210 10.05 -10.37 41.64
CA SER A 210 10.84 -11.29 42.48
C SER A 210 10.16 -11.37 43.85
N PRO A 211 9.35 -12.41 44.12
CA PRO A 211 9.04 -12.79 45.49
C PRO A 211 10.30 -13.39 46.09
N ASP A 212 10.75 -12.82 47.20
CA ASP A 212 11.84 -13.34 48.04
C ASP A 212 11.78 -14.88 48.14
N SER A 213 12.89 -15.54 47.80
CA SER A 213 13.09 -16.92 48.24
C SER A 213 13.21 -16.90 49.77
N PRO A 214 12.34 -17.60 50.51
CA PRO A 214 12.56 -17.74 51.93
C PRO A 214 13.71 -18.72 52.12
N HIS A 215 14.90 -18.19 52.42
CA HIS A 215 15.88 -18.95 53.17
C HIS A 215 15.24 -19.32 54.51
N GLN A 216 14.82 -20.58 54.62
CA GLN A 216 14.58 -21.24 55.90
C GLN A 216 15.84 -22.02 56.31
N PRO A 217 16.03 -22.20 57.63
CA PRO A 217 17.32 -22.05 58.33
C PRO A 217 18.33 -23.18 58.12
#